data_AF-A0A563U679-F1
#
_entry.id   AF-A0A563U679-F1
#
_cell.length_a   1.000
_cell.length_b   1.000
_cell.length_c   1.000
_cell.angle_alpha   90.00
_cell.angle_beta   90.00
_cell.angle_gamma   90.00
#
_symmetry.space_group_name_H-M   'P 1'
#
loop_
_entity.id
_entity.type
_entity.pdbx_description
1 polymer ?
#
loop_
_entity_poly.entity_id
_entity_poly.type
_entity_poly.pdbx_seq_one_letter_code
_entity_poly.pdbx_strand_id
1 'polypeptide(L)' 'MAEKKAFVLRINPDMLKEVELWAADEFRSTNGQIEFLLQEALKTRKRLNKKKKE' A
#
# COMPACT_ATOMS: atom_id res chain seq x y z
N MET A 1 12.66 10.04 -11.33
CA MET A 1 11.78 9.10 -10.60
C MET A 1 12.61 8.43 -9.53
N ALA A 2 12.11 8.32 -8.30
CA ALA A 2 12.81 7.55 -7.26
C ALA A 2 13.00 6.10 -7.72
N GLU A 3 14.13 5.50 -7.40
CA GLU A 3 14.45 4.12 -7.76
C GLU A 3 13.41 3.17 -7.15
N LYS A 4 12.73 2.38 -8.00
CA LYS A 4 11.75 1.37 -7.56
C LYS A 4 12.41 0.00 -7.58
N LYS A 5 12.48 -0.65 -6.41
CA LYS A 5 13.00 -2.01 -6.29
C LYS A 5 11.86 -3.02 -6.47
N ALA A 6 11.98 -3.88 -7.47
CA ALA A 6 11.07 -5.01 -7.63
C ALA A 6 11.27 -6.03 -6.50
N PHE A 7 10.17 -6.54 -5.95
CA PHE A 7 10.19 -7.60 -4.95
C PHE A 7 9.01 -8.54 -5.17
N VAL A 8 9.19 -9.81 -4.81
CA VAL A 8 8.12 -10.81 -4.88
C VAL A 8 7.33 -10.75 -3.58
N LEU A 9 6.06 -10.36 -3.66
CA LEU A 9 5.15 -10.34 -2.52
C LEU A 9 4.41 -11.67 -2.42
N ARG A 10 4.51 -12.34 -1.27
CA ARG A 10 3.60 -13.44 -0.93
C ARG A 10 2.33 -12.84 -0.33
N ILE A 11 1.21 -13.02 -1.00
CA ILE A 11 -0.09 -12.47 -0.61
C ILE A 11 -1.18 -13.53 -0.82
N ASN A 12 -2.23 -13.48 -0.02
CA ASN A 12 -3.41 -14.31 -0.23
C ASN A 12 -4.06 -13.90 -1.59
N PRO A 13 -4.42 -14.85 -2.48
CA PRO A 13 -5.00 -14.54 -3.77
C PRO A 13 -6.33 -13.77 -3.69
N ASP A 14 -7.17 -14.06 -2.71
CA ASP A 14 -8.46 -13.37 -2.53
C ASP A 14 -8.24 -11.91 -2.14
N MET A 15 -7.26 -11.66 -1.28
CA MET A 15 -6.85 -10.31 -0.91
C MET A 15 -6.30 -9.53 -2.11
N LEU A 16 -5.50 -10.17 -2.97
CA LEU A 16 -5.01 -9.52 -4.19
C LEU A 16 -6.17 -9.14 -5.11
N LYS A 17 -7.15 -10.02 -5.27
CA LYS A 17 -8.33 -9.77 -6.10
C LYS A 17 -9.16 -8.59 -5.60
N GLU A 18 -9.33 -8.45 -4.28
CA GLU A 18 -9.99 -7.28 -3.70
C GLU A 18 -9.21 -5.99 -3.96
N VAL A 19 -7.88 -6.03 -3.86
CA VAL A 19 -7.02 -4.88 -4.17
C VAL A 19 -7.07 -4.51 -5.66
N GLU A 20 -7.17 -5.49 -6.56
CA GLU A 20 -7.33 -5.26 -8.00
C GLU A 20 -8.64 -4.56 -8.34
N LEU A 21 -9.75 -5.01 -7.74
CA LEU A 21 -11.06 -4.39 -7.90
C LEU A 21 -11.04 -2.94 -7.40
N TRP A 22 -10.48 -2.71 -6.20
CA TRP A 22 -10.35 -1.37 -5.66
C TRP A 22 -9.44 -0.47 -6.51
N ALA A 23 -8.33 -1.01 -7.04
CA ALA A 23 -7.47 -0.28 -7.96
C ALA A 23 -8.23 0.14 -9.23
N ALA A 24 -9.07 -0.74 -9.78
CA ALA A 24 -9.89 -0.45 -10.95
C ALA A 24 -10.92 0.65 -10.67
N ASP A 25 -11.60 0.60 -9.51
CA ASP A 25 -12.57 1.62 -9.09
C ASP A 25 -11.94 3.02 -8.96
N GLU A 26 -10.66 3.09 -8.60
CA GLU A 26 -9.91 4.35 -8.45
C GLU A 26 -9.06 4.72 -9.68
N PHE A 27 -9.24 4.02 -10.81
CA PHE A 27 -8.49 4.20 -12.06
C PHE A 27 -6.96 4.12 -11.87
N ARG A 28 -6.48 3.18 -11.04
CA ARG A 28 -5.06 2.92 -10.77
C ARG A 28 -4.66 1.52 -11.20
N SER A 29 -3.35 1.33 -11.38
CA SER A 29 -2.78 -0.02 -11.48
C SER A 29 -2.74 -0.69 -10.10
N THR A 30 -2.80 -2.02 -10.07
CA THR A 30 -2.67 -2.80 -8.82
C THR A 30 -1.40 -2.46 -8.06
N ASN A 31 -0.28 -2.29 -8.77
CA ASN A 31 0.99 -1.87 -8.15
C ASN A 31 0.91 -0.46 -7.57
N GLY A 32 0.24 0.47 -8.26
CA GLY A 32 0.00 1.82 -7.75
C GLY A 32 -0.88 1.83 -6.50
N GLN A 33 -1.90 0.98 -6.46
CA GLN A 33 -2.77 0.85 -5.29
C GLN A 33 -2.03 0.25 -4.10
N ILE A 34 -1.23 -0.80 -4.31
CA ILE A 34 -0.38 -1.37 -3.25
C ILE A 34 0.59 -0.32 -2.72
N GLU A 35 1.25 0.44 -3.59
CA GLU A 35 2.17 1.51 -3.19
C GLU A 35 1.45 2.58 -2.33
N PHE A 36 0.26 3.02 -2.75
CA PHE A 36 -0.56 3.97 -2.00
C PHE A 36 -0.92 3.45 -0.60
N LEU A 37 -1.44 2.21 -0.50
CA LEU A 37 -1.83 1.60 0.76
C LEU A 37 -0.64 1.47 1.73
N LEU A 38 0.53 1.06 1.23
CA LEU A 38 1.74 0.98 2.04
C LEU A 38 2.19 2.36 2.53
N GLN A 39 2.11 3.39 1.69
CA GLN A 39 2.43 4.76 2.09
C GLN A 39 1.49 5.26 3.20
N GLU A 40 0.18 5.05 3.07
CA GLU A 40 -0.81 5.46 4.06
C GLU A 40 -0.63 4.70 5.39
N ALA A 41 -0.35 3.39 5.33
CA ALA A 41 -0.04 2.60 6.53
C ALA A 41 1.20 3.11 7.25
N LEU A 42 2.28 3.42 6.51
CA LEU A 42 3.52 3.97 7.08
C LEU A 42 3.32 5.36 7.68
N LYS A 43 2.57 6.25 7.01
CA LYS A 43 2.23 7.58 7.55
C LYS A 43 1.43 7.45 8.84
N THR A 44 0.42 6.59 8.86
CA THR A 44 -0.42 6.34 10.04
C THR A 44 0.42 5.80 11.20
N ARG A 45 1.27 4.80 10.96
CA ARG A 45 2.18 4.26 11.98
C ARG A 45 3.12 5.33 12.53
N LYS A 46 3.72 6.16 11.68
CA LYS A 46 4.59 7.28 12.11
C LYS A 46 3.82 8.29 12.98
N ARG A 47 2.58 8.62 12.62
CA ARG A 47 1.72 9.52 13.41
C ARG A 47 1.41 8.93 14.79
N LEU A 48 1.06 7.64 14.85
CA LEU A 48 0.81 6.94 16.11
C LEU A 48 2.06 6.92 17.01
N ASN A 49 3.25 6.70 16.44
CA ASN A 49 4.50 6.71 17.20
C ASN A 49 4.88 8.10 17.74
N LYS A 50 4.51 9.19 17.06
CA LYS A 50 4.70 10.55 17.58
C LYS A 50 3.81 10.81 18.79
N LYS A 51 2.52 10.46 18.71
CA LYS A 51 1.56 10.60 19.83
C LYS A 51 1.94 9.81 21.08
N LYS A 52 2.67 8.69 20.95
CA LYS A 52 3.11 7.88 22.10
C LYS A 52 4.33 8.46 22.83
N LYS A 53 5.03 9.42 22.22
CA LYS A 53 6.24 10.07 22.79
C LYS A 53 5.94 11.39 23.49
N GLU A 54 4.71 11.88 23.37
CA GLU A 54 4.13 13.01 24.12
C GLU A 54 3.36 12.47 25.32
#